data_AF-A0A1D2UAJ4-F1
#
_entry.id   AF-A0A1D2UAJ4-F1
#
_cell.length_a   1.000
_cell.length_b   1.000
_cell.length_c   1.000
_cell.angle_alpha   90.00
_cell.angle_beta   90.00
_cell.angle_gamma   90.00
#
_symmetry.space_group_name_H-M   'P 1'
#
loop_
_entity.id
_entity.type
_entity.pdbx_description
1 polymer ?
#
loop_
_entity_poly.entity_id
_entity_poly.type
_entity_poly.pdbx_seq_one_letter_code
_entity_poly.pdbx_strand_id
1 'polypeptide(L)'
;MRPERRLTKTALHQSPFAILGVTTRDDRRRIVELAEEKSLELDHEVCQKARSDLTNPRNRLSVEMAWLPGVSPRKASQLFDSLVHNPMAIREESGLPTLAHLNLLAAAFEAVDGEHDADDLAEFIMETAYLAEELSPEDVLRDLNEDRAVSGFPEVRALDQIEAELNERKRYYRIAIKDALDRLPPMTLIQVMTEAVDGVTSGGEDHAPGLVDDLVDSYEVETQGILQKEAENVHKLIKVAREHADSGEAAVKPYVDKLDVVARNWDKIAQPIQLSSKARGIDHEASRHLAYEIRSLAIDLFNKHDMLAQSQRLTGLIQELFSEVPEIADRVEEDADALADIFQQRQQAVARKDEWAREISYRAEIGVMFKDTLSISPQGVSWKGQNFPLDSITRVRWGGVSHSVNGIPTGTTYTIAFGNRSSEAVVELKKQDIYSTFIDKLWRAVCVRLLTEMLEALKDGRDLHFGDALLHDDGITLVKRKFLGSNEKVRCSWGQVHVWSADGSFCIGAKDDKKVNAGISYIHGANTHVLEQAIRMGFKKPGMRRLSELLQ
;
A
#
# COMPACT_ATOMS: atom_id res chain seq x y z
N MET A 1 15.38 -34.74 -40.80
CA MET A 1 14.71 -33.94 -41.84
C MET A 1 13.67 -33.09 -41.13
N ARG A 2 13.89 -31.78 -41.04
CA ARG A 2 12.82 -30.85 -40.62
C ARG A 2 11.73 -30.91 -41.70
N PRO A 3 10.45 -30.95 -41.35
CA PRO A 3 9.40 -30.83 -42.36
C PRO A 3 9.59 -29.47 -43.05
N GLU A 4 9.58 -29.46 -44.38
CA GLU A 4 9.50 -28.22 -45.16
C GLU A 4 8.30 -27.43 -44.63
N ARG A 5 8.52 -26.18 -44.19
CA ARG A 5 7.45 -25.24 -43.85
C ARG A 5 6.52 -25.20 -45.06
N ARG A 6 5.30 -25.73 -44.90
CA ARG A 6 4.25 -25.56 -45.92
C ARG A 6 4.13 -24.07 -46.17
N LEU A 7 4.30 -23.65 -47.42
CA LEU A 7 3.96 -22.31 -47.88
C LEU A 7 2.55 -21.99 -47.43
N THR A 8 2.40 -21.16 -46.40
CA THR A 8 1.10 -20.73 -45.90
C THR A 8 0.52 -19.82 -46.98
N LYS A 9 -0.41 -20.34 -47.79
CA LYS A 9 -1.14 -19.52 -48.75
C LYS A 9 -2.03 -18.56 -47.97
N THR A 10 -1.58 -17.32 -47.78
CA THR A 10 -2.33 -16.28 -47.07
C THR A 10 -3.60 -15.88 -47.81
N ALA A 11 -4.49 -15.10 -47.20
CA ALA A 11 -5.66 -14.57 -47.91
C ALA A 11 -5.29 -13.78 -49.17
N LEU A 12 -4.16 -13.04 -49.16
CA LEU A 12 -3.64 -12.39 -50.36
C LEU A 12 -3.29 -13.42 -51.46
N HIS A 13 -2.70 -14.57 -51.12
CA HIS A 13 -2.42 -15.61 -52.10
C HIS A 13 -3.68 -16.26 -52.69
N GLN A 14 -4.80 -16.11 -52.01
CA GLN A 14 -6.12 -16.59 -52.44
C GLN A 14 -6.94 -15.51 -53.15
N SER A 15 -6.41 -14.27 -53.27
CA SER A 15 -7.06 -13.20 -54.01
C SER A 15 -7.24 -13.58 -55.49
N PRO A 16 -8.36 -13.19 -56.12
CA PRO A 16 -8.53 -13.32 -57.57
C PRO A 16 -7.36 -12.76 -58.39
N PHE A 17 -6.71 -11.68 -57.94
CA PHE A 17 -5.52 -11.12 -58.59
C PHE A 17 -4.36 -12.11 -58.61
N ALA A 18 -4.07 -12.73 -57.46
CA ALA A 18 -3.02 -13.74 -57.32
C ALA A 18 -3.34 -15.04 -58.08
N ILE A 19 -4.58 -15.53 -57.98
CA ILE A 19 -5.02 -16.77 -58.63
C ILE A 19 -4.84 -16.70 -60.14
N LEU A 20 -5.23 -15.58 -60.76
CA LEU A 20 -5.17 -15.41 -62.20
C LEU A 20 -3.84 -14.82 -62.69
N GLY A 21 -2.99 -14.31 -61.79
CA GLY A 21 -1.76 -13.60 -62.16
C GLY A 21 -2.02 -12.28 -62.89
N VAL A 22 -3.13 -11.61 -62.56
CA VAL A 22 -3.50 -10.29 -63.11
C VAL A 22 -3.19 -9.18 -62.11
N THR A 23 -3.20 -7.95 -62.58
CA THR A 23 -2.91 -6.73 -61.81
C THR A 23 -4.13 -5.80 -61.78
N THR A 24 -4.14 -4.81 -60.88
CA THR A 24 -5.20 -3.78 -60.81
C THR A 24 -5.32 -2.96 -62.10
N ARG A 25 -4.25 -2.95 -62.91
CA ARG A 25 -4.13 -2.20 -64.16
C ARG A 25 -4.48 -3.01 -65.41
N ASP A 26 -4.77 -4.30 -65.29
CA ASP A 26 -5.21 -5.13 -66.41
C ASP A 26 -6.67 -4.88 -66.76
N ASP A 27 -6.94 -4.76 -68.07
CA ASP A 27 -8.29 -4.55 -68.58
C ASP A 27 -9.14 -5.83 -68.54
N ARG A 28 -10.45 -5.68 -68.81
CA ARG A 28 -11.38 -6.81 -68.82
C ARG A 28 -10.98 -7.91 -69.81
N ARG A 29 -10.37 -7.58 -70.95
CA ARG A 29 -9.99 -8.58 -71.97
C ARG A 29 -8.84 -9.43 -71.46
N ARG A 30 -7.82 -8.79 -70.89
CA ARG A 30 -6.66 -9.47 -70.31
C ARG A 30 -7.03 -10.38 -69.15
N ILE A 31 -7.95 -9.95 -68.29
CA ILE A 31 -8.47 -10.78 -67.20
C ILE A 31 -9.18 -12.04 -67.73
N VAL A 32 -9.99 -11.92 -68.78
CA VAL A 32 -10.68 -13.07 -69.39
C VAL A 32 -9.68 -14.04 -70.02
N GLU A 33 -8.71 -13.52 -70.77
CA GLU A 33 -7.65 -14.31 -71.40
C GLU A 33 -6.86 -15.12 -70.36
N LEU A 34 -6.35 -14.47 -69.31
CA LEU A 34 -5.58 -15.13 -68.26
C LEU A 34 -6.42 -16.10 -67.42
N ALA A 35 -7.71 -15.85 -67.26
CA ALA A 35 -8.62 -16.79 -66.61
C ALA A 35 -8.78 -18.10 -67.40
N GLU A 36 -8.89 -18.00 -68.73
CA GLU A 36 -8.98 -19.16 -69.61
C GLU A 36 -7.66 -19.94 -69.62
N GLU A 37 -6.52 -19.24 -69.70
CA GLU A 37 -5.19 -19.85 -69.61
C GLU A 37 -4.99 -20.58 -68.27
N LYS A 38 -5.26 -19.91 -67.15
CA LYS A 38 -5.09 -20.50 -65.81
C LYS A 38 -6.03 -21.66 -65.52
N SER A 39 -7.19 -21.72 -66.18
CA SER A 39 -8.13 -22.85 -66.04
C SER A 39 -7.61 -24.17 -66.63
N LEU A 40 -6.49 -24.13 -67.37
CA LEU A 40 -5.78 -25.33 -67.83
C LEU A 40 -4.89 -25.93 -66.73
N GLU A 41 -4.46 -25.12 -65.76
CA GLU A 41 -3.54 -25.50 -64.69
C GLU A 41 -4.22 -25.64 -63.32
N LEU A 42 -5.26 -24.84 -63.08
CA LEU A 42 -6.00 -24.74 -61.82
C LEU A 42 -7.43 -25.24 -61.96
N ASP A 43 -8.13 -25.37 -60.83
CA ASP A 43 -9.54 -25.73 -60.80
C ASP A 43 -10.39 -24.71 -61.59
N HIS A 44 -11.23 -25.23 -62.50
CA HIS A 44 -12.01 -24.40 -63.40
C HIS A 44 -13.01 -23.51 -62.68
N GLU A 45 -13.67 -24.00 -61.62
CA GLU A 45 -14.64 -23.21 -60.85
C GLU A 45 -13.95 -22.06 -60.12
N VAL A 46 -12.74 -22.29 -59.59
CA VAL A 46 -11.92 -21.26 -58.94
C VAL A 46 -11.54 -20.16 -59.92
N CYS A 47 -11.06 -20.50 -61.13
CA CYS A 47 -10.73 -19.52 -62.16
C CYS A 47 -11.96 -18.75 -62.66
N GLN A 48 -13.10 -19.42 -62.83
CA GLN A 48 -14.36 -18.77 -63.23
C GLN A 48 -14.86 -17.79 -62.18
N LYS A 49 -14.79 -18.16 -60.89
CA LYS A 49 -15.15 -17.27 -59.79
C LYS A 49 -14.23 -16.06 -59.73
N ALA A 50 -12.91 -16.26 -59.78
CA ALA A 50 -11.93 -15.17 -59.78
C ALA A 50 -12.17 -14.18 -60.94
N ARG A 51 -12.45 -14.69 -62.14
CA ARG A 51 -12.81 -13.88 -63.31
C ARG A 51 -14.09 -13.08 -63.08
N SER A 52 -15.13 -13.72 -62.54
CA SER A 52 -16.41 -13.07 -62.22
C SER A 52 -16.20 -11.94 -61.21
N ASP A 53 -15.45 -12.20 -60.15
CA ASP A 53 -15.20 -11.22 -59.09
C ASP A 53 -14.41 -10.01 -59.60
N LEU A 54 -13.44 -10.21 -60.49
CA LEU A 54 -12.64 -9.12 -61.06
C LEU A 54 -13.33 -8.33 -62.17
N THR A 55 -14.39 -8.84 -62.77
CA THR A 55 -15.07 -8.19 -63.91
C THR A 55 -16.42 -7.59 -63.56
N ASN A 56 -17.08 -8.07 -62.49
CA ASN A 56 -18.29 -7.49 -61.95
C ASN A 56 -17.96 -6.22 -61.12
N PRO A 57 -18.56 -5.05 -61.41
CA PRO A 57 -18.21 -3.80 -60.74
C PRO A 57 -18.28 -3.83 -59.20
N ARG A 58 -19.26 -4.52 -58.62
CA ARG A 58 -19.44 -4.58 -57.16
C ARG A 58 -18.39 -5.47 -56.50
N ASN A 59 -18.21 -6.68 -57.03
CA ASN A 59 -17.24 -7.64 -56.48
C ASN A 59 -15.81 -7.12 -56.69
N ARG A 60 -15.55 -6.45 -57.81
CA ARG A 60 -14.23 -5.92 -58.13
C ARG A 60 -13.76 -4.91 -57.09
N LEU A 61 -14.63 -4.02 -56.64
CA LEU A 61 -14.29 -3.06 -55.59
C LEU A 61 -13.79 -3.77 -54.33
N SER A 62 -14.55 -4.73 -53.81
CA SER A 62 -14.15 -5.47 -52.62
C SER A 62 -12.82 -6.22 -52.81
N VAL A 63 -12.60 -6.80 -54.00
CA VAL A 63 -11.33 -7.47 -54.33
C VAL A 63 -10.15 -6.50 -54.45
N GLU A 64 -10.35 -5.31 -55.03
CA GLU A 64 -9.33 -4.25 -55.08
C GLU A 64 -8.98 -3.72 -53.69
N MET A 65 -9.99 -3.51 -52.84
CA MET A 65 -9.82 -3.08 -51.44
C MET A 65 -9.06 -4.11 -50.60
N ALA A 66 -9.15 -5.40 -50.96
CA ALA A 66 -8.44 -6.51 -50.33
C ALA A 66 -7.05 -6.79 -50.94
N TRP A 67 -6.63 -6.03 -51.95
CA TRP A 67 -5.38 -6.24 -52.68
C TRP A 67 -4.35 -5.14 -52.35
N LEU A 68 -3.53 -4.76 -53.33
CA LEU A 68 -2.45 -3.77 -53.21
C LEU A 68 -2.75 -2.55 -54.11
N PRO A 69 -3.87 -1.82 -53.90
CA PRO A 69 -4.22 -0.67 -54.74
C PRO A 69 -3.15 0.42 -54.65
N GLY A 70 -2.89 1.10 -55.76
CA GLY A 70 -1.86 2.16 -55.85
C GLY A 70 -0.42 1.63 -55.92
N VAL A 71 -0.19 0.34 -55.70
CA VAL A 71 1.14 -0.27 -55.81
C VAL A 71 1.40 -0.68 -57.26
N SER A 72 2.56 -0.27 -57.81
CA SER A 72 2.94 -0.68 -59.16
C SER A 72 3.02 -2.22 -59.29
N PRO A 73 2.63 -2.82 -60.43
CA PRO A 73 2.65 -4.28 -60.61
C PRO A 73 3.97 -4.95 -60.25
N ARG A 74 5.11 -4.33 -60.63
CA ARG A 74 6.43 -4.86 -60.32
C ARG A 74 6.70 -4.92 -58.82
N LYS A 75 6.38 -3.85 -58.08
CA LYS A 75 6.56 -3.81 -56.63
C LYS A 75 5.57 -4.73 -55.93
N ALA A 76 4.33 -4.83 -56.42
CA ALA A 76 3.33 -5.77 -55.91
C ALA A 76 3.83 -7.23 -56.01
N SER A 77 4.41 -7.65 -57.15
CA SER A 77 5.03 -8.97 -57.28
C SER A 77 6.20 -9.18 -56.31
N GLN A 78 7.06 -8.17 -56.13
CA GLN A 78 8.18 -8.25 -55.18
C GLN A 78 7.71 -8.42 -53.73
N LEU A 79 6.68 -7.68 -53.32
CA LEU A 79 6.09 -7.76 -51.97
C LEU A 79 5.41 -9.12 -51.75
N PHE A 80 4.74 -9.63 -52.77
CA PHE A 80 4.11 -10.95 -52.74
C PHE A 80 5.16 -12.08 -52.62
N ASP A 81 6.27 -11.99 -53.36
CA ASP A 81 7.40 -12.91 -53.19
C ASP A 81 8.04 -12.77 -51.80
N SER A 82 8.13 -11.55 -51.25
CA SER A 82 8.64 -11.32 -49.89
C SER A 82 7.78 -12.02 -48.84
N LEU A 83 6.44 -11.92 -48.94
CA LEU A 83 5.51 -12.62 -48.05
C LEU A 83 5.71 -14.14 -48.01
N VAL A 84 6.17 -14.73 -49.11
CA VAL A 84 6.46 -16.18 -49.18
C VAL A 84 7.73 -16.54 -48.42
N HIS A 85 8.78 -15.72 -48.54
CA HIS A 85 10.12 -16.06 -48.06
C HIS A 85 10.44 -15.51 -46.68
N ASN A 86 10.00 -14.27 -46.40
CA ASN A 86 10.19 -13.57 -45.15
C ASN A 86 9.02 -12.60 -44.87
N PRO A 87 7.87 -13.12 -44.39
CA PRO A 87 6.68 -12.30 -44.11
C PRO A 87 6.94 -11.08 -43.22
N MET A 88 7.83 -11.19 -42.25
CA MET A 88 8.11 -10.10 -41.29
C MET A 88 8.88 -8.94 -41.92
N ALA A 89 9.56 -9.13 -43.05
CA ALA A 89 10.23 -8.04 -43.78
C ALA A 89 9.25 -6.97 -44.29
N ILE A 90 7.95 -7.29 -44.37
CA ILE A 90 6.90 -6.33 -44.75
C ILE A 90 6.80 -5.17 -43.74
N ARG A 91 7.16 -5.38 -42.47
CA ARG A 91 7.17 -4.32 -41.44
C ARG A 91 8.15 -3.20 -41.78
N GLU A 92 9.26 -3.53 -42.43
CA GLU A 92 10.32 -2.58 -42.80
C GLU A 92 10.04 -1.83 -44.11
N GLU A 93 8.99 -2.20 -44.85
CA GLU A 93 8.64 -1.56 -46.11
C GLU A 93 8.09 -0.15 -45.89
N SER A 94 8.51 0.80 -46.72
CA SER A 94 8.13 2.21 -46.60
C SER A 94 7.69 2.80 -47.93
N GLY A 95 6.90 3.87 -47.89
CA GLY A 95 6.39 4.56 -49.07
C GLY A 95 5.32 3.77 -49.84
N LEU A 96 4.68 2.80 -49.19
CA LEU A 96 3.52 2.09 -49.73
C LEU A 96 2.23 2.89 -49.44
N PRO A 97 1.21 2.80 -50.31
CA PRO A 97 -0.15 3.22 -49.95
C PRO A 97 -0.62 2.52 -48.67
N THR A 98 -1.19 3.27 -47.74
CA THR A 98 -1.55 2.78 -46.39
C THR A 98 -2.42 1.53 -46.42
N LEU A 99 -3.45 1.49 -47.29
CA LEU A 99 -4.32 0.33 -47.43
C LEU A 99 -3.58 -0.93 -47.91
N ALA A 100 -2.70 -0.76 -48.91
CA ALA A 100 -1.91 -1.86 -49.44
C ALA A 100 -0.95 -2.40 -48.39
N HIS A 101 -0.33 -1.52 -47.60
CA HIS A 101 0.56 -1.90 -46.51
C HIS A 101 -0.19 -2.67 -45.42
N LEU A 102 -1.34 -2.18 -44.96
CA LEU A 102 -2.19 -2.89 -43.99
C LEU A 102 -2.63 -4.27 -44.49
N ASN A 103 -2.98 -4.41 -45.77
CA ASN A 103 -3.31 -5.71 -46.35
C ASN A 103 -2.11 -6.68 -46.34
N LEU A 104 -0.89 -6.18 -46.55
CA LEU A 104 0.33 -7.00 -46.44
C LEU A 104 0.65 -7.37 -44.99
N LEU A 105 0.51 -6.43 -44.04
CA LEU A 105 0.72 -6.69 -42.62
C LEU A 105 -0.28 -7.74 -42.11
N ALA A 106 -1.56 -7.62 -42.47
CA ALA A 106 -2.58 -8.63 -42.17
C ALA A 106 -2.21 -10.02 -42.71
N ALA A 107 -1.65 -10.09 -43.92
CA ALA A 107 -1.13 -11.36 -44.46
C ALA A 107 0.13 -11.85 -43.73
N ALA A 108 0.98 -10.97 -43.22
CA ALA A 108 2.15 -11.34 -42.43
C ALA A 108 1.74 -11.91 -41.05
N PHE A 109 0.66 -11.43 -40.43
CA PHE A 109 0.09 -12.03 -39.22
C PHE A 109 -0.33 -13.50 -39.43
N GLU A 110 -0.75 -13.89 -40.62
CA GLU A 110 -1.07 -15.30 -40.94
C GLU A 110 0.15 -16.23 -40.88
N ALA A 111 1.37 -15.68 -40.91
CA ALA A 111 2.61 -16.43 -40.78
C ALA A 111 3.13 -16.54 -39.34
N VAL A 112 2.50 -15.86 -38.38
CA VAL A 112 2.82 -15.97 -36.94
C VAL A 112 2.51 -17.38 -36.47
N ASP A 113 3.51 -18.03 -35.85
CA ASP A 113 3.40 -19.34 -35.23
C ASP A 113 3.50 -19.26 -33.70
N GLY A 114 3.25 -20.37 -33.01
CA GLY A 114 3.21 -20.41 -31.54
C GLY A 114 4.57 -20.23 -30.84
N GLU A 115 5.66 -20.10 -31.60
CA GLU A 115 7.02 -19.86 -31.10
C GLU A 115 7.50 -18.42 -31.34
N HIS A 116 6.62 -17.55 -31.85
CA HIS A 116 6.95 -16.16 -32.10
C HIS A 116 7.24 -15.40 -30.80
N ASP A 117 8.15 -14.44 -30.88
CA ASP A 117 8.57 -13.63 -29.73
C ASP A 117 7.44 -12.70 -29.28
N ALA A 118 7.22 -12.59 -27.97
CA ALA A 118 6.08 -11.83 -27.43
C ALA A 118 6.24 -10.33 -27.69
N ASP A 119 7.41 -9.79 -27.33
CA ASP A 119 7.73 -8.37 -27.45
C ASP A 119 7.68 -7.93 -28.93
N ASP A 120 8.24 -8.73 -29.85
CA ASP A 120 8.21 -8.46 -31.30
C ASP A 120 6.76 -8.47 -31.85
N LEU A 121 5.90 -9.38 -31.38
CA LEU A 121 4.51 -9.41 -31.83
C LEU A 121 3.69 -8.25 -31.26
N ALA A 122 3.94 -7.86 -30.01
CA ALA A 122 3.30 -6.70 -29.41
C ALA A 122 3.64 -5.44 -30.22
N GLU A 123 4.92 -5.23 -30.55
CA GLU A 123 5.37 -4.14 -31.41
C GLU A 123 4.70 -4.21 -32.80
N PHE A 124 4.61 -5.40 -33.40
CA PHE A 124 3.95 -5.58 -34.69
C PHE A 124 2.45 -5.20 -34.65
N ILE A 125 1.74 -5.54 -33.56
CA ILE A 125 0.35 -5.11 -33.35
C ILE A 125 0.27 -3.59 -33.23
N MET A 126 1.15 -2.97 -32.45
CA MET A 126 1.22 -1.52 -32.26
C MET A 126 1.45 -0.78 -33.58
N GLU A 127 2.45 -1.19 -34.36
CA GLU A 127 2.76 -0.64 -35.68
C GLU A 127 1.54 -0.70 -36.62
N THR A 128 0.89 -1.87 -36.67
CA THR A 128 -0.29 -2.08 -37.51
C THR A 128 -1.47 -1.21 -37.07
N ALA A 129 -1.66 -1.07 -35.75
CA ALA A 129 -2.72 -0.27 -35.18
C ALA A 129 -2.55 1.23 -35.47
N TYR A 130 -1.32 1.77 -35.31
CA TYR A 130 -1.02 3.16 -35.68
C TYR A 130 -1.19 3.39 -37.18
N LEU A 131 -0.73 2.47 -38.03
CA LEU A 131 -0.92 2.59 -39.47
C LEU A 131 -2.41 2.55 -39.87
N ALA A 132 -3.24 1.82 -39.13
CA ALA A 132 -4.69 1.78 -39.35
C ALA A 132 -5.40 3.09 -38.98
N GLU A 133 -4.85 3.89 -38.07
CA GLU A 133 -5.35 5.24 -37.74
C GLU A 133 -4.99 6.26 -38.82
N GLU A 134 -3.86 6.08 -39.52
CA GLU A 134 -3.47 6.94 -40.65
C GLU A 134 -4.28 6.70 -41.93
N LEU A 135 -5.15 5.69 -41.95
CA LEU A 135 -5.89 5.27 -43.14
C LEU A 135 -6.98 6.27 -43.54
N SER A 136 -6.74 7.03 -44.63
CA SER A 136 -7.70 7.97 -45.22
C SER A 136 -8.55 7.33 -46.33
N PRO A 137 -9.90 7.41 -46.25
CA PRO A 137 -10.79 7.01 -47.33
C PRO A 137 -10.54 7.75 -48.65
N GLU A 138 -10.15 9.03 -48.60
CA GLU A 138 -9.88 9.87 -49.76
C GLU A 138 -8.61 9.43 -50.50
N ASP A 139 -7.54 9.13 -49.77
CA ASP A 139 -6.30 8.61 -50.35
C ASP A 139 -6.54 7.25 -51.02
N VAL A 140 -7.30 6.37 -50.36
CA VAL A 140 -7.69 5.08 -50.93
C VAL A 140 -8.52 5.24 -52.20
N LEU A 141 -9.50 6.15 -52.19
CA LEU A 141 -10.32 6.43 -53.37
C LEU A 141 -9.48 6.92 -54.55
N ARG A 142 -8.52 7.82 -54.28
CA ARG A 142 -7.58 8.32 -55.29
C ARG A 142 -6.77 7.17 -55.88
N ASP A 143 -6.05 6.44 -55.05
CA ASP A 143 -5.11 5.40 -55.49
C ASP A 143 -5.82 4.29 -56.28
N LEU A 144 -7.02 3.91 -55.86
CA LEU A 144 -7.86 2.94 -56.57
C LEU A 144 -8.31 3.46 -57.94
N ASN A 145 -8.78 4.71 -58.01
CA ASN A 145 -9.24 5.28 -59.26
C ASN A 145 -8.11 5.55 -60.26
N GLU A 146 -6.89 5.83 -59.78
CA GLU A 146 -5.70 5.91 -60.64
C GLU A 146 -5.41 4.57 -61.34
N ASP A 147 -5.50 3.45 -60.63
CA ASP A 147 -5.36 2.12 -61.24
C ASP A 147 -6.54 1.76 -62.17
N ARG A 148 -7.77 2.17 -61.83
CA ARG A 148 -8.95 1.96 -62.67
C ARG A 148 -8.92 2.78 -63.97
N ALA A 149 -8.37 3.98 -63.94
CA ALA A 149 -8.18 4.80 -65.14
C ALA A 149 -7.26 4.11 -66.15
N VAL A 150 -6.25 3.37 -65.68
CA VAL A 150 -5.34 2.59 -66.53
C VAL A 150 -6.02 1.33 -67.06
N SER A 151 -6.74 0.58 -66.22
CA SER A 151 -7.42 -0.66 -66.62
C SER A 151 -8.71 -0.46 -67.42
N GLY A 152 -9.23 0.77 -67.46
CA GLY A 152 -10.47 1.12 -68.17
C GLY A 152 -11.75 0.68 -67.46
N PHE A 153 -11.68 0.34 -66.17
CA PHE A 153 -12.87 0.08 -65.35
C PHE A 153 -13.49 1.39 -64.86
N PRO A 154 -14.82 1.45 -64.63
CA PRO A 154 -15.47 2.67 -64.14
C PRO A 154 -14.94 3.10 -62.77
N GLU A 155 -14.65 4.39 -62.62
CA GLU A 155 -14.24 4.99 -61.34
C GLU A 155 -15.31 4.82 -60.27
N VAL A 156 -14.86 4.63 -59.02
CA VAL A 156 -15.68 4.76 -57.82
C VAL A 156 -15.89 6.26 -57.57
N ARG A 157 -17.13 6.69 -57.40
CA ARG A 157 -17.46 8.12 -57.26
C ARG A 157 -17.89 8.53 -55.85
N ALA A 158 -18.40 7.58 -55.09
CA ALA A 158 -19.05 7.85 -53.83
C ALA A 158 -18.13 7.33 -52.70
N LEU A 159 -17.71 8.24 -51.83
CA LEU A 159 -16.75 7.95 -50.75
C LEU A 159 -17.32 6.95 -49.74
N ASP A 160 -18.64 6.98 -49.54
CA ASP A 160 -19.39 6.03 -48.70
C ASP A 160 -19.19 4.56 -49.10
N GLN A 161 -18.97 4.27 -50.38
CA GLN A 161 -18.64 2.93 -50.86
C GLN A 161 -17.25 2.48 -50.40
N ILE A 162 -16.29 3.41 -50.33
CA ILE A 162 -14.95 3.15 -49.82
C ILE A 162 -15.00 2.96 -48.30
N GLU A 163 -15.69 3.85 -47.58
CA GLU A 163 -15.86 3.74 -46.12
C GLU A 163 -16.51 2.42 -45.71
N ALA A 164 -17.54 1.97 -46.43
CA ALA A 164 -18.19 0.69 -46.17
C ALA A 164 -17.24 -0.50 -46.33
N GLU A 165 -16.45 -0.54 -47.40
CA GLU A 165 -15.46 -1.62 -47.62
C GLU A 165 -14.27 -1.50 -46.65
N LEU A 166 -13.87 -0.29 -46.27
CA LEU A 166 -12.83 -0.06 -45.26
C LEU A 166 -13.23 -0.60 -43.89
N ASN A 167 -14.49 -0.46 -43.48
CA ASN A 167 -14.98 -1.05 -42.24
C ASN A 167 -14.85 -2.59 -42.27
N GLU A 168 -15.16 -3.22 -43.39
CA GLU A 168 -14.94 -4.66 -43.58
C GLU A 168 -13.44 -5.03 -43.59
N ARG A 169 -12.57 -4.16 -44.12
CA ARG A 169 -11.11 -4.35 -44.04
C ARG A 169 -10.57 -4.22 -42.62
N LYS A 170 -10.97 -3.20 -41.86
CA LYS A 170 -10.60 -3.03 -40.45
C LYS A 170 -11.02 -4.25 -39.61
N ARG A 171 -12.23 -4.76 -39.85
CA ARG A 171 -12.70 -6.01 -39.24
C ARG A 171 -11.80 -7.19 -39.60
N TYR A 172 -11.37 -7.31 -40.85
CA TYR A 172 -10.46 -8.37 -41.27
C TYR A 172 -9.07 -8.25 -40.61
N TYR A 173 -8.51 -7.04 -40.49
CA TYR A 173 -7.23 -6.82 -39.79
C TYR A 173 -7.29 -7.29 -38.34
N ARG A 174 -8.38 -6.92 -37.65
CA ARG A 174 -8.64 -7.39 -36.29
C ARG A 174 -8.68 -8.91 -36.21
N ILE A 175 -9.38 -9.57 -37.14
CA ILE A 175 -9.45 -11.04 -37.19
C ILE A 175 -8.08 -11.65 -37.45
N ALA A 176 -7.28 -11.09 -38.36
CA ALA A 176 -5.94 -11.59 -38.65
C ALA A 176 -5.01 -11.52 -37.43
N ILE A 177 -5.05 -10.41 -36.69
CA ILE A 177 -4.30 -10.22 -35.44
C ILE A 177 -4.82 -11.20 -34.38
N LYS A 178 -6.14 -11.29 -34.20
CA LYS A 178 -6.75 -12.22 -33.25
C LYS A 178 -6.36 -13.67 -33.54
N ASP A 179 -6.46 -14.10 -34.79
CA ASP A 179 -6.10 -15.45 -35.19
C ASP A 179 -4.60 -15.72 -34.92
N ALA A 180 -3.74 -14.71 -35.05
CA ALA A 180 -2.33 -14.79 -34.68
C ALA A 180 -2.14 -14.97 -33.17
N LEU A 181 -2.85 -14.19 -32.35
CA LEU A 181 -2.87 -14.33 -30.91
C LEU A 181 -3.38 -15.72 -30.47
N ASP A 182 -4.46 -16.21 -31.06
CA ASP A 182 -5.08 -17.51 -30.76
C ASP A 182 -4.15 -18.72 -31.07
N ARG A 183 -3.10 -18.51 -31.89
CA ARG A 183 -2.07 -19.53 -32.17
C ARG A 183 -1.00 -19.64 -31.06
N LEU A 184 -0.92 -18.67 -30.16
CA LEU A 184 0.07 -18.62 -29.09
C LEU A 184 -0.33 -19.49 -27.89
N PRO A 185 0.64 -19.89 -27.05
CA PRO A 185 0.33 -20.36 -25.70
C PRO A 185 -0.45 -19.30 -24.90
N PRO A 186 -1.41 -19.68 -24.04
CA PRO A 186 -2.29 -18.71 -23.36
C PRO A 186 -1.54 -17.62 -22.57
N MET A 187 -0.45 -17.97 -21.89
CA MET A 187 0.34 -16.98 -21.14
C MET A 187 1.08 -16.00 -22.04
N THR A 188 1.54 -16.47 -23.21
CA THR A 188 2.18 -15.62 -24.22
C THR A 188 1.16 -14.69 -24.87
N LEU A 189 -0.05 -15.18 -25.16
CA LEU A 189 -1.15 -14.34 -25.64
C LEU A 189 -1.45 -13.19 -24.66
N ILE A 190 -1.61 -13.52 -23.37
CA ILE A 190 -1.86 -12.52 -22.33
C ILE A 190 -0.72 -11.49 -22.28
N GLN A 191 0.53 -11.95 -22.32
CA GLN A 191 1.69 -11.05 -22.34
C GLN A 191 1.65 -10.09 -23.54
N VAL A 192 1.47 -10.61 -24.76
CA VAL A 192 1.40 -9.82 -25.99
C VAL A 192 0.26 -8.80 -25.93
N MET A 193 -0.93 -9.22 -25.46
CA MET A 193 -2.07 -8.30 -25.30
C MET A 193 -1.77 -7.19 -24.29
N THR A 194 -1.16 -7.52 -23.14
CA THR A 194 -0.80 -6.54 -22.12
C THR A 194 0.23 -5.55 -22.65
N GLU A 195 1.31 -6.03 -23.27
CA GLU A 195 2.39 -5.18 -23.80
C GLU A 195 1.91 -4.28 -24.94
N ALA A 196 1.09 -4.81 -25.86
CA ALA A 196 0.53 -4.01 -26.94
C ALA A 196 -0.38 -2.89 -26.42
N VAL A 197 -1.25 -3.18 -25.44
CA VAL A 197 -2.16 -2.19 -24.85
C VAL A 197 -1.38 -1.18 -24.01
N ASP A 198 -0.45 -1.63 -23.16
CA ASP A 198 0.40 -0.76 -22.35
C ASP A 198 1.20 0.21 -23.23
N GLY A 199 1.81 -0.31 -24.30
CA GLY A 199 2.63 0.46 -25.23
C GLY A 199 1.87 1.52 -26.02
N VAL A 200 0.61 1.26 -26.44
CA VAL A 200 -0.19 2.28 -27.14
C VAL A 200 -0.91 3.25 -26.21
N THR A 201 -1.07 2.91 -24.94
CA THR A 201 -1.78 3.75 -23.96
C THR A 201 -0.86 4.46 -22.97
N SER A 202 0.46 4.23 -23.03
CA SER A 202 1.41 4.75 -22.03
C SER A 202 1.03 4.38 -20.59
N GLY A 203 0.60 3.14 -20.35
CA GLY A 203 0.09 2.71 -19.03
C GLY A 203 -1.32 3.20 -18.69
N GLY A 204 -2.17 3.36 -19.71
CA GLY A 204 -3.55 3.83 -19.58
C GLY A 204 -3.73 5.34 -19.48
N GLU A 205 -2.73 6.14 -19.85
CA GLU A 205 -2.77 7.62 -19.82
C GLU A 205 -3.22 8.22 -21.16
N ASP A 206 -2.93 7.57 -22.27
CA ASP A 206 -3.26 7.98 -23.63
C ASP A 206 -4.35 7.08 -24.24
N HIS A 207 -5.16 7.63 -25.16
CA HIS A 207 -6.14 6.85 -25.90
C HIS A 207 -5.47 5.86 -26.86
N ALA A 208 -5.93 4.61 -26.85
CA ALA A 208 -5.47 3.60 -27.80
C ALA A 208 -6.01 3.85 -29.22
N PRO A 209 -5.30 3.37 -30.26
CA PRO A 209 -5.88 3.19 -31.59
C PRO A 209 -7.14 2.31 -31.56
N GLY A 210 -8.12 2.62 -32.41
CA GLY A 210 -9.41 1.92 -32.43
C GLY A 210 -9.30 0.43 -32.73
N LEU A 211 -8.25 0.01 -33.45
CA LEU A 211 -7.97 -1.40 -33.70
C LEU A 211 -7.60 -2.17 -32.42
N VAL A 212 -6.80 -1.55 -31.53
CA VAL A 212 -6.43 -2.15 -30.24
C VAL A 212 -7.64 -2.16 -29.32
N ASP A 213 -8.43 -1.09 -29.33
CA ASP A 213 -9.68 -1.03 -28.57
C ASP A 213 -10.62 -2.20 -28.89
N ASP A 214 -10.87 -2.44 -30.17
CA ASP A 214 -11.70 -3.55 -30.63
C ASP A 214 -11.11 -4.94 -30.28
N LEU A 215 -9.77 -5.06 -30.25
CA LEU A 215 -9.09 -6.29 -29.86
C LEU A 215 -9.28 -6.57 -28.37
N VAL A 216 -9.16 -5.54 -27.52
CA VAL A 216 -9.41 -5.67 -26.08
C VAL A 216 -10.87 -6.01 -25.79
N ASP A 217 -11.83 -5.39 -26.49
CA ASP A 217 -13.25 -5.71 -26.33
C ASP A 217 -13.53 -7.19 -26.67
N SER A 218 -12.90 -7.71 -27.72
CA SER A 218 -13.02 -9.13 -28.10
C SER A 218 -12.37 -10.04 -27.05
N TYR A 219 -11.20 -9.64 -26.53
CA TYR A 219 -10.48 -10.35 -25.48
C TYR A 219 -11.27 -10.40 -24.16
N GLU A 220 -11.91 -9.30 -23.75
CA GLU A 220 -12.74 -9.22 -22.54
C GLU A 220 -13.89 -10.23 -22.60
N VAL A 221 -14.60 -10.29 -23.74
CA VAL A 221 -15.69 -11.25 -23.95
C VAL A 221 -15.20 -12.70 -23.84
N GLU A 222 -14.04 -13.01 -24.42
CA GLU A 222 -13.50 -14.38 -24.42
C GLU A 222 -12.93 -14.81 -23.06
N THR A 223 -12.39 -13.87 -22.30
CA THR A 223 -11.80 -14.14 -20.97
C THR A 223 -12.80 -14.06 -19.82
N GLN A 224 -14.00 -13.51 -20.04
CA GLN A 224 -15.04 -13.32 -19.03
C GLN A 224 -15.29 -14.57 -18.16
N GLY A 225 -15.40 -15.75 -18.79
CA GLY A 225 -15.67 -17.00 -18.07
C GLY A 225 -14.54 -17.44 -17.13
N ILE A 226 -13.28 -17.19 -17.50
CA ILE A 226 -12.11 -17.51 -16.68
C ILE A 226 -11.98 -16.50 -15.55
N LEU A 227 -12.13 -15.20 -15.85
CA LEU A 227 -12.12 -14.12 -14.85
C LEU A 227 -13.20 -14.32 -13.79
N GLN A 228 -14.42 -14.69 -14.18
CA GLN A 228 -15.50 -14.98 -13.25
C GLN A 228 -15.14 -16.15 -12.32
N LYS A 229 -14.59 -17.23 -12.88
CA LYS A 229 -14.20 -18.41 -12.10
C LYS A 229 -13.09 -18.10 -11.09
N GLU A 230 -12.08 -17.31 -11.49
CA GLU A 230 -11.01 -16.90 -10.57
C GLU A 230 -11.51 -15.90 -9.50
N ALA A 231 -12.43 -15.00 -9.83
CA ALA A 231 -13.09 -14.15 -8.85
C ALA A 231 -13.90 -14.97 -7.81
N GLU A 232 -14.61 -16.02 -8.24
CA GLU A 232 -15.27 -16.94 -7.32
C GLU A 232 -14.29 -17.66 -6.39
N ASN A 233 -13.07 -17.98 -6.86
CA ASN A 233 -12.03 -18.58 -6.04
C ASN A 233 -11.53 -17.60 -4.98
N VAL A 234 -11.32 -16.33 -5.34
CA VAL A 234 -10.99 -15.24 -4.41
C VAL A 234 -12.09 -15.11 -3.36
N HIS A 235 -13.36 -15.04 -3.77
CA HIS A 235 -14.50 -14.93 -2.86
C HIS A 235 -14.56 -16.09 -1.85
N LYS A 236 -14.34 -17.34 -2.30
CA LYS A 236 -14.28 -18.51 -1.42
C LYS A 236 -13.13 -18.39 -0.40
N LEU A 237 -11.96 -17.94 -0.83
CA LEU A 237 -10.80 -17.74 0.07
C LEU A 237 -11.06 -16.63 1.09
N ILE A 238 -11.68 -15.52 0.68
CA ILE A 238 -12.10 -14.44 1.57
C ILE A 238 -13.05 -14.97 2.64
N LYS A 239 -14.06 -15.74 2.23
CA LYS A 239 -15.03 -16.32 3.17
C LYS A 239 -14.35 -17.21 4.21
N VAL A 240 -13.47 -18.12 3.78
CA VAL A 240 -12.79 -19.04 4.70
C VAL A 240 -11.80 -18.30 5.62
N ALA A 241 -11.08 -17.30 5.09
CA ALA A 241 -10.21 -16.44 5.90
C ALA A 241 -10.99 -15.74 7.02
N ARG A 242 -12.19 -15.21 6.71
CA ARG A 242 -13.08 -14.58 7.69
C ARG A 242 -13.58 -15.58 8.74
N GLU A 243 -13.94 -16.80 8.33
CA GLU A 243 -14.39 -17.85 9.26
C GLU A 243 -13.29 -18.32 10.23
N HIS A 244 -12.02 -18.19 9.87
CA HIS A 244 -10.88 -18.56 10.72
C HIS A 244 -10.27 -17.38 11.49
N ALA A 245 -10.79 -16.17 11.31
CA ALA A 245 -10.23 -14.97 11.94
C ALA A 245 -10.28 -15.00 13.47
N ASP A 246 -11.32 -15.59 14.07
CA ASP A 246 -11.42 -15.78 15.52
C ASP A 246 -10.36 -16.74 16.09
N SER A 247 -9.73 -17.56 15.23
CA SER A 247 -8.66 -18.49 15.62
C SER A 247 -7.26 -17.86 15.56
N GLY A 248 -7.18 -16.56 15.28
CA GLY A 248 -5.95 -15.79 15.27
C GLY A 248 -5.19 -15.82 13.95
N GLU A 249 -4.17 -14.97 13.87
CA GLU A 249 -3.46 -14.65 12.62
C GLU A 249 -2.83 -15.87 11.93
N ALA A 250 -2.31 -16.82 12.70
CA ALA A 250 -1.71 -18.04 12.18
C ALA A 250 -2.72 -18.93 11.40
N ALA A 251 -4.00 -18.91 11.78
CA ALA A 251 -5.05 -19.67 11.12
C ALA A 251 -5.52 -19.01 9.81
N VAL A 252 -5.44 -17.66 9.73
CA VAL A 252 -5.83 -16.87 8.56
C VAL A 252 -4.76 -16.88 7.48
N LYS A 253 -3.48 -16.84 7.88
CA LYS A 253 -2.33 -16.67 6.97
C LYS A 253 -2.35 -17.60 5.74
N PRO A 254 -2.62 -18.92 5.84
CA PRO A 254 -2.60 -19.80 4.66
C PRO A 254 -3.65 -19.46 3.61
N TYR A 255 -4.77 -18.83 4.00
CA TYR A 255 -5.81 -18.41 3.07
C TYR A 255 -5.47 -17.08 2.42
N VAL A 256 -4.86 -16.15 3.17
CA VAL A 256 -4.28 -14.93 2.60
C VAL A 256 -3.16 -15.26 1.61
N ASP A 257 -2.30 -16.24 1.93
CA ASP A 257 -1.25 -16.73 1.01
C ASP A 257 -1.83 -17.25 -0.31
N LYS A 258 -2.94 -18.00 -0.25
CA LYS A 258 -3.61 -18.50 -1.47
C LYS A 258 -4.36 -17.40 -2.20
N LEU A 259 -5.00 -16.48 -1.47
CA LEU A 259 -5.73 -15.35 -2.05
C LEU A 259 -4.80 -14.49 -2.88
N ASP A 260 -3.61 -14.18 -2.36
CA ASP A 260 -2.53 -13.47 -3.05
C ASP A 260 -2.22 -14.09 -4.43
N VAL A 261 -2.00 -15.41 -4.46
CA VAL A 261 -1.72 -16.14 -5.71
C VAL A 261 -2.88 -16.08 -6.70
N VAL A 262 -4.11 -16.30 -6.23
CA VAL A 262 -5.30 -16.32 -7.11
C VAL A 262 -5.61 -14.92 -7.63
N ALA A 263 -5.51 -13.89 -6.79
CA ALA A 263 -5.73 -12.50 -7.17
C ALA A 263 -4.71 -12.05 -8.23
N ARG A 264 -3.43 -12.40 -8.08
CA ARG A 264 -2.39 -12.13 -9.10
C ARG A 264 -2.64 -12.83 -10.43
N ASN A 265 -3.17 -14.05 -10.40
CA ASN A 265 -3.50 -14.77 -11.64
C ASN A 265 -4.72 -14.15 -12.32
N TRP A 266 -5.72 -13.72 -11.54
CA TRP A 266 -6.86 -12.98 -12.05
C TRP A 266 -6.41 -11.68 -12.71
N ASP A 267 -5.56 -10.92 -12.01
CA ASP A 267 -5.05 -9.63 -12.45
C ASP A 267 -4.26 -9.73 -13.75
N LYS A 268 -3.35 -10.71 -13.88
CA LYS A 268 -2.63 -10.96 -15.15
C LYS A 268 -3.55 -11.06 -16.37
N ILE A 269 -4.71 -11.70 -16.23
CA ILE A 269 -5.70 -11.85 -17.30
C ILE A 269 -6.47 -10.54 -17.49
N ALA A 270 -6.76 -9.82 -16.41
CA ALA A 270 -7.50 -8.57 -16.46
C ALA A 270 -6.66 -7.35 -16.89
N GLN A 271 -5.33 -7.39 -16.76
CA GLN A 271 -4.42 -6.27 -17.00
C GLN A 271 -4.68 -5.51 -18.32
N PRO A 272 -4.78 -6.15 -19.51
CA PRO A 272 -5.03 -5.42 -20.75
C PRO A 272 -6.40 -4.71 -20.74
N ILE A 273 -7.40 -5.28 -20.05
CA ILE A 273 -8.73 -4.69 -19.90
C ILE A 273 -8.67 -3.48 -18.96
N GLN A 274 -7.92 -3.59 -17.86
CA GLN A 274 -7.72 -2.47 -16.92
C GLN A 274 -7.03 -1.28 -17.59
N LEU A 275 -5.95 -1.52 -18.32
CA LEU A 275 -5.21 -0.50 -19.07
C LEU A 275 -6.10 0.21 -20.09
N SER A 276 -6.83 -0.56 -20.90
CA SER A 276 -7.78 -0.03 -21.89
C SER A 276 -8.91 0.78 -21.24
N SER A 277 -9.48 0.27 -20.14
CA SER A 277 -10.55 0.97 -19.41
C SER A 277 -10.06 2.32 -18.86
N LYS A 278 -8.86 2.33 -18.27
CA LYS A 278 -8.21 3.55 -17.77
C LYS A 278 -7.96 4.56 -18.89
N ALA A 279 -7.39 4.12 -20.02
CA ALA A 279 -7.17 4.94 -21.21
C ALA A 279 -8.46 5.57 -21.77
N ARG A 280 -9.59 4.87 -21.62
CA ARG A 280 -10.92 5.35 -22.02
C ARG A 280 -11.62 6.20 -20.95
N GLY A 281 -11.02 6.33 -19.76
CA GLY A 281 -11.61 7.05 -18.63
C GLY A 281 -12.85 6.38 -18.02
N ILE A 282 -12.94 5.04 -18.11
CA ILE A 282 -14.03 4.25 -17.54
C ILE A 282 -13.49 3.22 -16.54
N ASP A 283 -14.33 2.82 -15.58
CA ASP A 283 -13.95 1.78 -14.61
C ASP A 283 -14.27 0.38 -15.14
N HIS A 284 -13.31 -0.54 -15.02
CA HIS A 284 -13.58 -1.96 -15.20
C HIS A 284 -14.31 -2.52 -13.96
N GLU A 285 -15.63 -2.75 -14.08
CA GLU A 285 -16.50 -3.10 -12.95
C GLU A 285 -16.05 -4.36 -12.20
N ALA A 286 -15.54 -5.38 -12.91
CA ALA A 286 -15.08 -6.62 -12.30
C ALA A 286 -13.80 -6.41 -11.45
N SER A 287 -12.83 -5.61 -11.94
CA SER A 287 -11.64 -5.24 -11.16
C SER A 287 -12.04 -4.48 -9.90
N ARG A 288 -12.92 -3.48 -10.05
CA ARG A 288 -13.42 -2.69 -8.93
C ARG A 288 -14.11 -3.55 -7.87
N HIS A 289 -14.99 -4.45 -8.29
CA HIS A 289 -15.70 -5.34 -7.36
C HIS A 289 -14.73 -6.24 -6.59
N LEU A 290 -13.78 -6.89 -7.29
CA LEU A 290 -12.82 -7.79 -6.67
C LEU A 290 -11.91 -7.06 -5.67
N ALA A 291 -11.43 -5.86 -6.04
CA ALA A 291 -10.64 -5.00 -5.15
C ALA A 291 -11.40 -4.67 -3.86
N TYR A 292 -12.69 -4.30 -3.95
CA TYR A 292 -13.50 -4.02 -2.77
C TYR A 292 -13.75 -5.24 -1.89
N GLU A 293 -13.88 -6.45 -2.45
CA GLU A 293 -13.99 -7.66 -1.65
C GLU A 293 -12.72 -7.94 -0.85
N ILE A 294 -11.53 -7.82 -1.48
CA ILE A 294 -10.24 -8.01 -0.81
C ILE A 294 -10.05 -6.91 0.25
N ARG A 295 -10.39 -5.66 -0.06
CA ARG A 295 -10.37 -4.52 0.87
C ARG A 295 -11.26 -4.78 2.08
N SER A 296 -12.47 -5.30 1.85
CA SER A 296 -13.41 -5.65 2.93
C SER A 296 -12.81 -6.67 3.90
N LEU A 297 -12.07 -7.67 3.39
CA LEU A 297 -11.34 -8.61 4.24
C LEU A 297 -10.23 -7.90 5.04
N ALA A 298 -9.43 -7.05 4.39
CA ALA A 298 -8.35 -6.31 5.06
C ALA A 298 -8.88 -5.47 6.23
N ILE A 299 -9.99 -4.78 6.02
CA ILE A 299 -10.68 -3.98 7.04
C ILE A 299 -11.22 -4.86 8.17
N ASP A 300 -11.89 -5.98 7.85
CA ASP A 300 -12.42 -6.91 8.84
C ASP A 300 -11.32 -7.50 9.73
N LEU A 301 -10.22 -7.97 9.13
CA LEU A 301 -9.08 -8.57 9.84
C LEU A 301 -8.45 -7.58 10.81
N PHE A 302 -8.33 -6.31 10.44
CA PHE A 302 -7.80 -5.28 11.32
C PHE A 302 -8.81 -4.88 12.41
N ASN A 303 -10.01 -4.42 12.01
CA ASN A 303 -10.96 -3.79 12.94
C ASN A 303 -11.54 -4.78 13.97
N LYS A 304 -11.73 -6.04 13.59
CA LYS A 304 -12.35 -7.05 14.48
C LYS A 304 -11.33 -7.95 15.18
N HIS A 305 -10.16 -8.16 14.58
CA HIS A 305 -9.20 -9.17 15.07
C HIS A 305 -7.79 -8.63 15.34
N ASP A 306 -7.57 -7.33 15.20
CA ASP A 306 -6.27 -6.67 15.43
C ASP A 306 -5.12 -7.20 14.55
N MET A 307 -5.43 -7.82 13.41
CA MET A 307 -4.44 -8.46 12.52
C MET A 307 -3.81 -7.45 11.55
N LEU A 308 -3.04 -6.51 12.11
CA LEU A 308 -2.41 -5.41 11.37
C LEU A 308 -1.55 -5.90 10.19
N ALA A 309 -0.73 -6.94 10.39
CA ALA A 309 0.18 -7.41 9.34
C ALA A 309 -0.55 -8.05 8.14
N GLN A 310 -1.64 -8.81 8.37
CA GLN A 310 -2.45 -9.33 7.27
C GLN A 310 -3.23 -8.22 6.55
N SER A 311 -3.72 -7.23 7.29
CA SER A 311 -4.40 -6.07 6.71
C SER A 311 -3.47 -5.23 5.82
N GLN A 312 -2.25 -4.94 6.28
CA GLN A 312 -1.22 -4.26 5.49
C GLN A 312 -0.86 -5.05 4.23
N ARG A 313 -0.72 -6.38 4.34
CA ARG A 313 -0.40 -7.22 3.19
C ARG A 313 -1.51 -7.22 2.13
N LEU A 314 -2.77 -7.35 2.55
CA LEU A 314 -3.90 -7.29 1.63
C LEU A 314 -4.04 -5.90 1.01
N THR A 315 -3.82 -4.84 1.79
CA THR A 315 -3.83 -3.46 1.28
C THR A 315 -2.75 -3.27 0.21
N GLY A 316 -1.51 -3.68 0.48
CA GLY A 316 -0.41 -3.62 -0.50
C GLY A 316 -0.66 -4.47 -1.74
N LEU A 317 -1.31 -5.63 -1.61
CA LEU A 317 -1.75 -6.43 -2.75
C LEU A 317 -2.73 -5.64 -3.63
N ILE A 318 -3.70 -4.93 -3.03
CA ILE A 318 -4.67 -4.16 -3.81
C ILE A 318 -3.99 -2.96 -4.50
N GLN A 319 -3.02 -2.29 -3.84
CA GLN A 319 -2.25 -1.20 -4.46
C GLN A 319 -1.50 -1.67 -5.71
N GLU A 320 -0.98 -2.90 -5.68
CA GLU A 320 -0.23 -3.47 -6.79
C GLU A 320 -1.14 -3.90 -7.95
N LEU A 321 -2.22 -4.63 -7.66
CA LEU A 321 -3.03 -5.28 -8.71
C LEU A 321 -4.12 -4.40 -9.32
N PHE A 322 -4.39 -3.23 -8.74
CA PHE A 322 -5.50 -2.37 -9.19
C PHE A 322 -5.05 -0.92 -9.30
N SER A 323 -3.77 -0.69 -9.60
CA SER A 323 -3.19 0.65 -9.76
C SER A 323 -3.81 1.39 -10.97
N GLU A 324 -4.33 0.62 -11.93
CA GLU A 324 -4.99 1.07 -13.14
C GLU A 324 -6.48 1.35 -12.92
N VAL A 325 -7.00 1.18 -11.70
CA VAL A 325 -8.39 1.50 -11.34
C VAL A 325 -8.41 2.73 -10.43
N PRO A 326 -8.63 3.95 -10.97
CA PRO A 326 -8.41 5.20 -10.23
C PRO A 326 -9.18 5.28 -8.90
N GLU A 327 -10.45 4.87 -8.89
CA GLU A 327 -11.28 4.87 -7.67
C GLU A 327 -10.66 4.00 -6.56
N ILE A 328 -10.04 2.88 -6.93
CA ILE A 328 -9.41 1.95 -5.98
C ILE A 328 -8.04 2.48 -5.54
N ALA A 329 -7.23 2.98 -6.47
CA ALA A 329 -5.91 3.51 -6.18
C ALA A 329 -5.95 4.57 -5.06
N ASP A 330 -6.82 5.58 -5.21
CA ASP A 330 -6.99 6.66 -4.22
C ASP A 330 -7.39 6.11 -2.84
N ARG A 331 -8.36 5.17 -2.82
CA ARG A 331 -8.89 4.62 -1.57
C ARG A 331 -7.90 3.75 -0.82
N VAL A 332 -7.09 3.01 -1.55
CA VAL A 332 -6.13 2.07 -0.95
C VAL A 332 -4.87 2.82 -0.49
N GLU A 333 -4.52 3.94 -1.13
CA GLU A 333 -3.52 4.87 -0.60
C GLU A 333 -3.94 5.43 0.77
N GLU A 334 -5.19 5.92 0.90
CA GLU A 334 -5.73 6.35 2.20
C GLU A 334 -5.67 5.24 3.27
N ASP A 335 -6.01 4.00 2.90
CA ASP A 335 -5.95 2.86 3.81
C ASP A 335 -4.50 2.52 4.21
N ALA A 336 -3.57 2.55 3.27
CA ALA A 336 -2.16 2.26 3.50
C ALA A 336 -1.53 3.27 4.48
N ASP A 337 -1.80 4.56 4.28
CA ASP A 337 -1.35 5.64 5.16
C ASP A 337 -1.90 5.47 6.58
N ALA A 338 -3.20 5.18 6.71
CA ALA A 338 -3.82 4.94 8.01
C ALA A 338 -3.17 3.75 8.75
N LEU A 339 -2.93 2.64 8.05
CA LEU A 339 -2.26 1.47 8.64
C LEU A 339 -0.80 1.75 8.99
N ALA A 340 -0.09 2.55 8.20
CA ALA A 340 1.29 2.97 8.47
C ALA A 340 1.37 3.84 9.74
N ASP A 341 0.46 4.79 9.90
CA ASP A 341 0.36 5.62 11.10
C ASP A 341 0.10 4.80 12.35
N ILE A 342 -0.85 3.85 12.28
CA ILE A 342 -1.14 2.92 13.38
C ILE A 342 0.11 2.10 13.76
N PHE A 343 0.83 1.59 12.75
CA PHE A 343 2.05 0.82 12.98
C PHE A 343 3.12 1.66 13.68
N GLN A 344 3.35 2.89 13.22
CA GLN A 344 4.31 3.83 13.82
C GLN A 344 3.92 4.16 15.27
N GLN A 345 2.64 4.43 15.53
CA GLN A 345 2.15 4.71 16.88
C GLN A 345 2.37 3.52 17.82
N ARG A 346 2.14 2.28 17.36
CA ARG A 346 2.44 1.06 18.14
C ARG A 346 3.92 0.92 18.45
N GLN A 347 4.80 1.13 17.47
CA GLN A 347 6.25 1.08 17.69
C GLN A 347 6.71 2.14 18.70
N GLN A 348 6.24 3.38 18.55
CA GLN A 348 6.56 4.46 19.49
C GLN A 348 6.02 4.19 20.89
N ALA A 349 4.86 3.57 21.04
CA ALA A 349 4.32 3.19 22.34
C ALA A 349 5.18 2.11 23.02
N VAL A 350 5.62 1.09 22.26
CA VAL A 350 6.54 0.05 22.74
C VAL A 350 7.88 0.68 23.12
N ALA A 351 8.47 1.50 22.25
CA ALA A 351 9.75 2.16 22.49
C ALA A 351 9.71 3.06 23.75
N ARG A 352 8.65 3.87 23.92
CA ARG A 352 8.45 4.69 25.12
C ARG A 352 8.33 3.85 26.39
N LYS A 353 7.62 2.71 26.31
CA LYS A 353 7.48 1.78 27.45
C LYS A 353 8.82 1.15 27.82
N ASP A 354 9.62 0.75 26.83
CA ASP A 354 10.94 0.16 27.03
C ASP A 354 11.95 1.18 27.54
N GLU A 355 11.92 2.41 27.03
CA GLU A 355 12.73 3.52 27.50
C GLU A 355 12.41 3.83 28.96
N TRP A 356 11.13 4.01 29.30
CA TRP A 356 10.71 4.21 30.69
C TRP A 356 11.15 3.05 31.59
N ALA A 357 10.99 1.80 31.13
CA ALA A 357 11.42 0.61 31.87
C ALA A 357 12.93 0.63 32.14
N ARG A 358 13.77 1.03 31.16
CA ARG A 358 15.21 1.19 31.35
C ARG A 358 15.53 2.35 32.29
N GLU A 359 14.83 3.47 32.16
CA GLU A 359 15.05 4.65 32.99
C GLU A 359 14.83 4.37 34.47
N ILE A 360 13.79 3.60 34.83
CA ILE A 360 13.46 3.33 36.23
C ILE A 360 14.17 2.09 36.79
N SER A 361 14.70 1.20 35.94
CA SER A 361 15.25 -0.07 36.41
C SER A 361 16.62 0.12 37.06
N TYR A 362 16.77 -0.41 38.28
CA TYR A 362 18.05 -0.43 38.98
C TYR A 362 18.11 -1.61 39.95
N ARG A 363 19.31 -2.19 40.11
CA ARG A 363 19.56 -3.33 40.99
C ARG A 363 20.91 -3.16 41.68
N ALA A 364 20.95 -3.40 42.99
CA ALA A 364 22.18 -3.38 43.77
C ALA A 364 22.18 -4.45 44.88
N GLU A 365 23.34 -5.03 45.15
CA GLU A 365 23.56 -5.92 46.29
C GLU A 365 24.01 -5.12 47.52
N ILE A 366 23.35 -5.35 48.66
CA ILE A 366 23.61 -4.68 49.92
C ILE A 366 23.98 -5.73 50.98
N GLY A 367 25.18 -5.61 51.56
CA GLY A 367 25.70 -6.52 52.58
C GLY A 367 27.17 -6.90 52.35
N VAL A 368 27.85 -7.40 53.39
CA VAL A 368 29.28 -7.77 53.35
C VAL A 368 29.48 -9.29 53.28
N MET A 369 28.73 -10.06 54.08
CA MET A 369 28.87 -11.52 54.19
C MET A 369 27.60 -12.27 53.75
N PHE A 370 26.43 -11.68 53.99
CA PHE A 370 25.16 -12.06 53.37
C PHE A 370 24.66 -10.84 52.58
N LYS A 371 24.34 -11.04 51.30
CA LYS A 371 23.94 -9.95 50.41
C LYS A 371 22.46 -10.07 50.08
N ASP A 372 21.72 -9.01 50.34
CA ASP A 372 20.35 -8.86 49.88
C ASP A 372 20.31 -7.99 48.62
N THR A 373 19.39 -8.30 47.70
CA THR A 373 19.19 -7.48 46.50
C THR A 373 18.13 -6.41 46.78
N LEU A 374 18.50 -5.16 46.57
CA LEU A 374 17.56 -4.05 46.38
C LEU A 374 17.35 -3.85 44.88
N SER A 375 16.10 -3.85 44.43
CA SER A 375 15.79 -3.56 43.02
C SER A 375 14.51 -2.76 42.85
N ILE A 376 14.45 -2.01 41.76
CA ILE A 376 13.28 -1.31 41.27
C ILE A 376 13.19 -1.55 39.76
N SER A 377 11.99 -1.81 39.26
CA SER A 377 11.68 -2.05 37.84
C SER A 377 10.17 -1.81 37.60
N PRO A 378 9.66 -1.94 36.36
CA PRO A 378 8.22 -1.86 36.10
C PRO A 378 7.36 -2.83 36.93
N GLN A 379 7.93 -3.93 37.41
CA GLN A 379 7.23 -4.94 38.22
C GLN A 379 7.11 -4.55 39.70
N GLY A 380 7.80 -3.49 40.14
CA GLY A 380 7.77 -3.02 41.52
C GLY A 380 9.14 -2.76 42.13
N VAL A 381 9.11 -2.47 43.43
CA VAL A 381 10.29 -2.35 44.27
C VAL A 381 10.43 -3.60 45.13
N SER A 382 11.61 -4.23 45.11
CA SER A 382 11.89 -5.47 45.84
C SER A 382 13.05 -5.31 46.82
N TRP A 383 12.87 -5.90 48.01
CA TRP A 383 13.88 -5.97 49.07
C TRP A 383 13.64 -7.17 49.99
N LYS A 384 14.68 -7.95 50.29
CA LYS A 384 14.63 -9.11 51.22
C LYS A 384 13.45 -10.07 50.98
N GLY A 385 13.18 -10.39 49.72
CA GLY A 385 12.10 -11.29 49.32
C GLY A 385 10.69 -10.68 49.33
N GLN A 386 10.54 -9.41 49.73
CA GLN A 386 9.30 -8.65 49.58
C GLN A 386 9.29 -7.92 48.25
N ASN A 387 8.13 -7.88 47.56
CA ASN A 387 7.93 -7.07 46.36
C ASN A 387 6.69 -6.18 46.51
N PHE A 388 6.84 -4.92 46.13
CA PHE A 388 5.79 -3.92 46.14
C PHE A 388 5.56 -3.42 44.71
N PRO A 389 4.44 -3.81 44.05
CA PRO A 389 4.03 -3.22 42.77
C PRO A 389 4.04 -1.68 42.86
N LEU A 390 4.48 -0.99 41.80
CA LEU A 390 4.74 0.45 41.83
C LEU A 390 3.51 1.27 42.22
N ASP A 391 2.33 0.87 41.75
CA ASP A 391 1.02 1.43 42.04
C ASP A 391 0.58 1.21 43.50
N SER A 392 0.99 0.11 44.11
CA SER A 392 0.66 -0.22 45.51
C SER A 392 1.42 0.61 46.54
N ILE A 393 2.57 1.21 46.17
CA ILE A 393 3.42 1.95 47.12
C ILE A 393 2.74 3.28 47.46
N THR A 394 2.30 3.45 48.71
CA THR A 394 1.63 4.69 49.15
C THR A 394 2.49 5.54 50.08
N ARG A 395 3.65 5.01 50.50
CA ARG A 395 4.52 5.60 51.52
C ARG A 395 5.97 5.42 51.11
N VAL A 396 6.71 6.52 51.13
CA VAL A 396 8.17 6.54 50.92
C VAL A 396 8.82 7.49 51.93
N ARG A 397 10.00 7.16 52.43
CA ARG A 397 10.80 8.02 53.32
C ARG A 397 12.28 7.67 53.20
N TRP A 398 13.16 8.65 53.33
CA TRP A 398 14.60 8.41 53.19
C TRP A 398 15.44 9.52 53.82
N GLY A 399 16.70 9.23 54.12
CA GLY A 399 17.64 10.24 54.63
C GLY A 399 18.97 9.63 55.03
N GLY A 400 19.93 10.48 55.40
CA GLY A 400 21.26 10.07 55.86
C GLY A 400 21.54 10.57 57.27
N VAL A 401 22.11 9.70 58.11
CA VAL A 401 22.58 10.03 59.46
C VAL A 401 24.10 9.92 59.49
N SER A 402 24.79 11.04 59.64
CA SER A 402 26.25 11.06 59.80
C SER A 402 26.61 10.74 61.25
N HIS A 403 27.57 9.83 61.41
CA HIS A 403 28.06 9.41 62.71
C HIS A 403 29.44 9.99 62.98
N SER A 404 29.73 10.31 64.25
CA SER A 404 31.05 10.71 64.70
C SER A 404 31.35 10.14 66.07
N VAL A 405 32.59 9.71 66.31
CA VAL A 405 33.07 9.30 67.62
C VAL A 405 34.18 10.27 68.02
N ASN A 406 34.04 10.94 69.17
CA ASN A 406 34.96 11.98 69.64
C ASN A 406 35.25 13.08 68.58
N GLY A 407 34.24 13.46 67.80
CA GLY A 407 34.37 14.46 66.73
C GLY A 407 34.98 13.96 65.42
N ILE A 408 35.37 12.68 65.32
CA ILE A 408 35.89 12.09 64.08
C ILE A 408 34.75 11.42 63.31
N PRO A 409 34.48 11.80 62.04
CA PRO A 409 33.44 11.17 61.23
C PRO A 409 33.69 9.67 61.02
N THR A 410 32.70 8.83 61.33
CA THR A 410 32.74 7.36 61.15
C THR A 410 31.91 6.89 59.95
N GLY A 411 31.40 7.83 59.15
CA GLY A 411 30.60 7.60 57.96
C GLY A 411 29.13 7.94 58.14
N THR A 412 28.35 7.78 57.07
CA THR A 412 26.91 8.07 57.04
C THR A 412 26.14 6.78 56.80
N THR A 413 25.09 6.56 57.60
CA THR A 413 24.09 5.52 57.35
C THR A 413 22.94 6.13 56.56
N TYR A 414 22.65 5.58 55.38
CA TYR A 414 21.52 5.99 54.56
C TYR A 414 20.34 5.04 54.77
N THR A 415 19.17 5.59 55.00
CA THR A 415 17.91 4.86 55.13
C THR A 415 17.02 5.15 53.93
N ILE A 416 16.43 4.11 53.35
CA ILE A 416 15.37 4.19 52.35
C ILE A 416 14.24 3.28 52.83
N ALA A 417 13.01 3.78 52.85
CA ALA A 417 11.86 2.95 53.12
C ALA A 417 10.74 3.25 52.13
N PHE A 418 10.04 2.19 51.75
CA PHE A 418 8.93 2.21 50.82
C PHE A 418 7.91 1.14 51.24
N GLY A 419 6.64 1.41 51.01
CA GLY A 419 5.58 0.50 51.43
C GLY A 419 4.19 0.96 51.06
N ASN A 420 3.22 0.14 51.45
CA ASN A 420 1.80 0.42 51.29
C ASN A 420 1.17 0.72 52.67
N ARG A 421 -0.16 0.67 52.76
CA ARG A 421 -0.86 0.92 54.04
C ARG A 421 -0.67 -0.20 55.07
N SER A 422 -0.37 -1.42 54.62
CA SER A 422 -0.27 -2.63 55.47
C SER A 422 1.15 -3.00 55.87
N SER A 423 2.15 -2.69 55.04
CA SER A 423 3.54 -3.08 55.27
C SER A 423 4.53 -2.08 54.68
N GLU A 424 5.74 -2.08 55.23
CA GLU A 424 6.85 -1.23 54.80
C GLU A 424 8.14 -2.05 54.81
N ALA A 425 8.98 -1.83 53.80
CA ALA A 425 10.35 -2.30 53.75
C ALA A 425 11.29 -1.15 54.12
N VAL A 426 12.29 -1.44 54.96
CA VAL A 426 13.35 -0.50 55.35
C VAL A 426 14.70 -1.06 54.92
N VAL A 427 15.45 -0.23 54.19
CA VAL A 427 16.78 -0.50 53.68
C VAL A 427 17.74 0.45 54.37
N GLU A 428 18.80 -0.11 54.97
CA GLU A 428 19.91 0.66 55.52
C GLU A 428 21.19 0.30 54.80
N LEU A 429 21.94 1.30 54.34
CA LEU A 429 23.16 1.10 53.57
C LEU A 429 24.18 2.22 53.78
N LYS A 430 25.46 1.93 53.55
CA LYS A 430 26.57 2.89 53.71
C LYS A 430 27.05 3.52 52.40
N LYS A 431 26.69 2.94 51.25
CA LYS A 431 27.16 3.37 49.92
C LYS A 431 26.27 4.48 49.36
N GLN A 432 26.75 5.72 49.38
CA GLN A 432 26.01 6.89 48.89
C GLN A 432 25.57 6.76 47.42
N ASP A 433 26.38 6.13 46.56
CA ASP A 433 26.05 5.96 45.14
C ASP A 433 24.82 5.08 44.92
N ILE A 434 24.71 3.97 45.69
CA ILE A 434 23.52 3.11 45.66
C ILE A 434 22.30 3.87 46.15
N TYR A 435 22.46 4.62 47.26
CA TYR A 435 21.40 5.43 47.83
C TYR A 435 20.86 6.47 46.84
N SER A 436 21.74 7.32 46.31
CA SER A 436 21.38 8.42 45.42
C SER A 436 20.77 7.90 44.11
N THR A 437 21.37 6.87 43.51
CA THR A 437 20.84 6.26 42.28
C THR A 437 19.45 5.67 42.52
N PHE A 438 19.26 4.94 43.63
CA PHE A 438 17.97 4.33 43.92
C PHE A 438 16.88 5.38 44.19
N ILE A 439 17.21 6.47 44.90
CA ILE A 439 16.24 7.56 45.14
C ILE A 439 15.84 8.27 43.84
N ASP A 440 16.77 8.49 42.89
CA ASP A 440 16.42 9.00 41.56
C ASP A 440 15.40 8.10 40.86
N LYS A 441 15.64 6.77 40.87
CA LYS A 441 14.71 5.79 40.29
C LYS A 441 13.36 5.77 40.99
N LEU A 442 13.36 5.81 42.32
CA LEU A 442 12.15 5.84 43.14
C LEU A 442 11.33 7.12 42.88
N TRP A 443 12.01 8.25 42.64
CA TRP A 443 11.33 9.50 42.30
C TRP A 443 10.54 9.37 41.00
N ARG A 444 11.19 8.88 39.95
CA ARG A 444 10.60 8.67 38.62
C ARG A 444 9.47 7.64 38.62
N ALA A 445 9.64 6.55 39.36
CA ALA A 445 8.71 5.43 39.35
C ALA A 445 7.50 5.60 40.29
N VAL A 446 7.65 6.34 41.40
CA VAL A 446 6.65 6.36 42.48
C VAL A 446 6.34 7.78 42.96
N CYS A 447 7.35 8.58 43.28
CA CYS A 447 7.12 9.84 44.00
C CYS A 447 6.38 10.89 43.15
N VAL A 448 6.57 10.92 41.83
CA VAL A 448 5.77 11.79 40.93
C VAL A 448 4.28 11.44 41.03
N ARG A 449 3.93 10.14 41.02
CA ARG A 449 2.54 9.69 41.22
C ARG A 449 2.01 10.12 42.58
N LEU A 450 2.77 9.89 43.66
CA LEU A 450 2.35 10.27 45.01
C LEU A 450 2.16 11.79 45.16
N LEU A 451 2.99 12.59 44.47
CA LEU A 451 2.84 14.04 44.42
C LEU A 451 1.51 14.42 43.75
N THR A 452 1.20 13.84 42.58
CA THR A 452 -0.06 14.07 41.87
C THR A 452 -1.27 13.65 42.71
N GLU A 453 -1.27 12.44 43.28
CA GLU A 453 -2.35 11.94 44.14
C GLU A 453 -2.57 12.84 45.37
N MET A 454 -1.50 13.36 45.95
CA MET A 454 -1.57 14.31 47.07
C MET A 454 -2.25 15.62 46.64
N LEU A 455 -1.89 16.17 45.48
CA LEU A 455 -2.49 17.40 44.97
C LEU A 455 -3.95 17.21 44.56
N GLU A 456 -4.29 16.07 43.96
CA GLU A 456 -5.68 15.70 43.63
C GLU A 456 -6.52 15.56 44.91
N ALA A 457 -5.98 14.92 45.95
CA ALA A 457 -6.65 14.83 47.23
C ALA A 457 -7.00 16.21 47.81
N LEU A 458 -6.07 17.16 47.75
CA LEU A 458 -6.30 18.53 48.20
C LEU A 458 -7.34 19.25 47.33
N LYS A 459 -7.28 19.07 46.00
CA LYS A 459 -8.26 19.63 45.06
C LYS A 459 -9.68 19.15 45.34
N ASP A 460 -9.82 17.88 45.73
CA ASP A 460 -11.09 17.26 46.13
C ASP A 460 -11.55 17.68 47.55
N GLY A 461 -10.81 18.57 48.21
CA GLY A 461 -11.15 19.09 49.54
C GLY A 461 -10.76 18.17 50.69
N ARG A 462 -9.90 17.16 50.47
CA ARG A 462 -9.38 16.31 51.54
C ARG A 462 -8.18 16.98 52.22
N ASP A 463 -8.18 16.96 53.55
CA ASP A 463 -7.04 17.40 54.35
C ASP A 463 -6.06 16.24 54.60
N LEU A 464 -4.76 16.53 54.62
CA LEU A 464 -3.71 15.50 54.76
C LEU A 464 -2.85 15.73 56.00
N HIS A 465 -2.68 14.68 56.81
CA HIS A 465 -1.91 14.76 58.06
C HIS A 465 -0.43 14.43 57.84
N PHE A 466 0.45 15.29 58.38
CA PHE A 466 1.89 15.06 58.44
C PHE A 466 2.40 15.40 59.86
N GLY A 467 2.41 14.40 60.74
CA GLY A 467 2.73 14.60 62.15
C GLY A 467 1.76 15.60 62.80
N ASP A 468 2.30 16.65 63.40
CA ASP A 468 1.52 17.73 64.03
C ASP A 468 0.90 18.73 63.03
N ALA A 469 1.23 18.62 61.74
CA ALA A 469 0.70 19.49 60.69
C ALA A 469 -0.52 18.86 59.99
N LEU A 470 -1.52 19.69 59.72
CA LEU A 470 -2.66 19.35 58.86
C LEU A 470 -2.62 20.22 57.60
N LEU A 471 -2.35 19.59 56.48
CA LEU A 471 -2.27 20.23 55.17
C LEU A 471 -3.67 20.43 54.60
N HIS A 472 -3.94 21.65 54.16
CA HIS A 472 -5.13 22.06 53.42
C HIS A 472 -4.70 22.52 52.02
N ASP A 473 -5.64 22.61 51.09
CA ASP A 473 -5.31 23.12 49.76
C ASP A 473 -4.83 24.58 49.81
N ASP A 474 -5.49 25.41 50.64
CA ASP A 474 -5.25 26.86 50.78
C ASP A 474 -4.24 27.24 51.89
N GLY A 475 -3.67 26.27 52.60
CA GLY A 475 -2.73 26.53 53.69
C GLY A 475 -2.41 25.32 54.55
N ILE A 476 -2.02 25.57 55.79
CA ILE A 476 -1.62 24.53 56.74
C ILE A 476 -2.04 24.92 58.15
N THR A 477 -2.52 23.96 58.92
CA THR A 477 -2.74 24.11 60.36
C THR A 477 -1.54 23.56 61.11
N LEU A 478 -0.92 24.41 61.93
CA LEU A 478 0.27 24.12 62.73
C LEU A 478 -0.08 24.16 64.22
N VAL A 479 0.79 23.61 65.06
CA VAL A 479 0.62 23.61 66.51
C VAL A 479 1.51 24.67 67.15
N LYS A 480 0.91 25.54 67.97
CA LYS A 480 1.62 26.48 68.84
C LYS A 480 2.01 25.80 70.15
N ARG A 481 3.31 25.63 70.39
CA ARG A 481 3.82 25.04 71.63
C ARG A 481 3.83 26.08 72.75
N LYS A 482 3.04 25.85 73.81
CA LYS A 482 2.98 26.71 75.01
C LYS A 482 3.80 26.09 76.15
N PHE A 483 4.43 26.94 76.96
CA PHE A 483 5.20 26.51 78.14
C PHE A 483 4.29 26.07 79.30
N LEU A 484 3.06 26.62 79.39
CA LEU A 484 1.97 26.15 80.24
C LEU A 484 0.64 26.26 79.47
N GLY A 485 -0.25 25.26 79.61
CA GLY A 485 -1.56 25.19 78.95
C GLY A 485 -1.62 24.21 77.77
N SER A 486 -2.82 23.99 77.21
CA SER A 486 -3.00 23.12 76.04
C SER A 486 -2.42 23.74 74.77
N ASN A 487 -1.86 22.88 73.92
CA ASN A 487 -1.39 23.24 72.58
C ASN A 487 -2.53 23.83 71.75
N GLU A 488 -2.25 24.91 71.03
CA GLU A 488 -3.22 25.64 70.21
C GLU A 488 -2.98 25.35 68.74
N LYS A 489 -4.05 25.05 67.98
CA LYS A 489 -3.99 24.87 66.52
C LYS A 489 -4.12 26.23 65.84
N VAL A 490 -3.18 26.56 64.96
CA VAL A 490 -3.11 27.83 64.25
C VAL A 490 -3.13 27.55 62.75
N ARG A 491 -4.21 27.97 62.07
CA ARG A 491 -4.33 27.88 60.61
C ARG A 491 -3.57 29.04 59.97
N CYS A 492 -2.68 28.73 59.04
CA CYS A 492 -1.87 29.68 58.29
C CYS A 492 -2.12 29.48 56.80
N SER A 493 -2.34 30.56 56.05
CA SER A 493 -2.30 30.51 54.58
C SER A 493 -0.86 30.33 54.08
N TRP A 494 -0.70 29.93 52.81
CA TRP A 494 0.62 29.77 52.19
C TRP A 494 1.50 31.04 52.25
N GLY A 495 0.89 32.23 52.20
CA GLY A 495 1.59 33.51 52.33
C GLY A 495 2.16 33.78 53.73
N GLN A 496 1.62 33.13 54.77
CA GLN A 496 1.96 33.35 56.18
C GLN A 496 3.01 32.37 56.72
N VAL A 497 3.44 31.40 55.92
CA VAL A 497 4.41 30.38 56.33
C VAL A 497 5.73 30.49 55.58
N HIS A 498 6.79 29.96 56.19
CA HIS A 498 8.09 29.74 55.55
C HIS A 498 8.56 28.31 55.86
N VAL A 499 9.51 27.82 55.05
CA VAL A 499 10.02 26.45 55.18
C VAL A 499 11.54 26.41 55.23
N TRP A 500 12.08 25.46 55.99
CA TRP A 500 13.51 25.21 56.11
C TRP A 500 13.74 23.73 56.45
N SER A 501 15.01 23.32 56.51
CA SER A 501 15.39 21.98 56.96
C SER A 501 16.27 22.12 58.20
N ALA A 502 15.97 21.36 59.25
CA ALA A 502 16.75 21.34 60.49
C ALA A 502 16.65 19.96 61.13
N ASP A 503 17.74 19.47 61.72
CA ASP A 503 17.80 18.24 62.51
C ASP A 503 17.12 17.02 61.83
N GLY A 504 17.38 16.84 60.53
CA GLY A 504 16.82 15.72 59.76
C GLY A 504 15.30 15.80 59.53
N SER A 505 14.72 16.99 59.64
CA SER A 505 13.29 17.25 59.44
C SER A 505 13.05 18.39 58.44
N PHE A 506 11.97 18.27 57.68
CA PHE A 506 11.37 19.37 56.94
C PHE A 506 10.51 20.20 57.90
N CYS A 507 10.83 21.48 58.02
CA CYS A 507 10.20 22.37 58.98
C CYS A 507 9.35 23.42 58.27
N ILE A 508 8.14 23.62 58.77
CA ILE A 508 7.20 24.65 58.30
C ILE A 508 6.78 25.47 59.52
N GLY A 509 6.85 26.79 59.42
CA GLY A 509 6.52 27.69 60.54
C GLY A 509 5.84 28.98 60.09
N ALA A 510 5.04 29.56 60.99
CA ALA A 510 4.48 30.89 60.78
C ALA A 510 5.61 31.94 60.73
N LYS A 511 5.51 32.91 59.83
CA LYS A 511 6.50 34.00 59.70
C LYS A 511 6.54 34.89 60.96
N ASP A 512 5.38 35.11 61.57
CA ASP A 512 5.21 36.09 62.65
C ASP A 512 5.25 35.47 64.07
N ASP A 513 5.25 34.15 64.19
CA ASP A 513 5.30 33.45 65.49
C ASP A 513 6.17 32.19 65.44
N LYS A 514 7.38 32.29 65.99
CA LYS A 514 8.36 31.19 66.04
C LYS A 514 7.88 29.98 66.85
N LYS A 515 6.87 30.13 67.71
CA LYS A 515 6.31 29.00 68.49
C LYS A 515 5.28 28.18 67.71
N VAL A 516 4.86 28.66 66.54
CA VAL A 516 3.94 28.00 65.61
C VAL A 516 4.76 27.35 64.50
N ASN A 517 5.10 26.08 64.68
CA ASN A 517 5.86 25.32 63.70
C ASN A 517 5.55 23.82 63.79
N ALA A 518 5.88 23.10 62.73
CA ALA A 518 5.93 21.65 62.71
C ALA A 518 7.25 21.21 62.06
N GLY A 519 7.88 20.19 62.64
CA GLY A 519 9.01 19.49 62.06
C GLY A 519 8.59 18.08 61.67
N ILE A 520 8.73 17.73 60.40
CA ILE A 520 8.32 16.45 59.83
C ILE A 520 9.59 15.71 59.43
N SER A 521 9.88 14.57 60.06
CA SER A 521 11.13 13.85 59.86
C SER A 521 11.26 13.30 58.43
N TYR A 522 12.45 13.43 57.84
CA TYR A 522 12.76 12.82 56.53
C TYR A 522 12.85 11.30 56.59
N ILE A 523 13.30 10.76 57.73
CA ILE A 523 13.53 9.32 57.92
C ILE A 523 12.33 8.66 58.59
N HIS A 524 11.58 9.33 59.46
CA HIS A 524 10.46 8.72 60.19
C HIS A 524 9.07 9.14 59.69
N GLY A 525 8.96 10.27 58.99
CA GLY A 525 7.71 10.73 58.38
C GLY A 525 7.52 10.15 56.98
N ALA A 526 6.36 9.55 56.71
CA ALA A 526 6.02 9.10 55.38
C ALA A 526 5.76 10.29 54.45
N ASN A 527 6.28 10.22 53.22
CA ASN A 527 6.07 11.18 52.14
C ASN A 527 6.55 12.61 52.46
N THR A 528 7.41 12.81 53.47
CA THR A 528 7.96 14.12 53.82
C THR A 528 8.64 14.82 52.64
N HIS A 529 9.43 14.08 51.86
CA HIS A 529 10.09 14.62 50.66
C HIS A 529 9.10 15.01 49.56
N VAL A 530 8.00 14.27 49.42
CA VAL A 530 6.93 14.57 48.46
C VAL A 530 6.18 15.84 48.87
N LEU A 531 5.85 15.96 50.17
CA LEU A 531 5.27 17.17 50.76
C LEU A 531 6.16 18.39 50.56
N GLU A 532 7.44 18.27 50.92
CA GLU A 532 8.41 19.35 50.75
C GLU A 532 8.48 19.82 49.30
N GLN A 533 8.54 18.88 48.36
CA GLN A 533 8.58 19.19 46.94
C GLN A 533 7.34 19.97 46.50
N ALA A 534 6.13 19.55 46.90
CA ALA A 534 4.90 20.28 46.60
C ALA A 534 4.91 21.71 47.11
N ILE A 535 5.28 21.91 48.39
CA ILE A 535 5.28 23.24 49.00
C ILE A 535 6.34 24.14 48.37
N ARG A 536 7.54 23.61 48.11
CA ARG A 536 8.61 24.37 47.44
C ARG A 536 8.25 24.74 46.01
N MET A 537 7.59 23.85 45.26
CA MET A 537 7.05 24.17 43.94
C MET A 537 5.98 25.26 44.03
N GLY A 538 5.08 25.15 45.00
CA GLY A 538 4.04 26.14 45.25
C GLY A 538 4.60 27.53 45.57
N PHE A 539 5.62 27.63 46.43
CA PHE A 539 6.26 28.90 46.77
C PHE A 539 7.00 29.56 45.59
N LYS A 540 7.36 28.79 44.56
CA LYS A 540 7.94 29.33 43.33
C LYS A 540 6.88 29.84 42.35
N LYS A 541 5.61 29.44 42.50
CA LYS A 541 4.50 29.84 41.60
C LYS A 541 3.96 31.22 42.05
N PRO A 542 4.11 32.29 41.23
CA PRO A 542 3.64 33.61 41.61
C PRO A 542 2.13 33.63 41.81
N GLY A 543 1.67 34.25 42.91
CA GLY A 543 0.23 34.41 43.19
C GLY A 543 -0.51 33.15 43.64
N MET A 544 0.19 32.04 43.89
CA MET A 544 -0.43 30.78 44.32
C MET A 544 -1.26 30.97 45.59
N ARG A 545 -2.53 30.52 45.54
CA ARG A 545 -3.43 30.50 46.71
C ARG A 545 -3.72 29.08 47.17
N ARG A 546 -3.68 28.11 46.26
CA ARG A 546 -3.93 26.69 46.52
C ARG A 546 -2.80 25.83 45.97
N LEU A 547 -2.40 24.77 46.69
CA LEU A 547 -1.39 23.83 46.19
C LEU A 547 -1.87 23.06 44.96
N SER A 548 -3.16 22.73 44.89
CA SER A 548 -3.77 22.04 43.75
C SER A 548 -3.65 22.80 42.43
N GLU A 549 -3.35 24.11 42.46
CA GLU A 549 -3.01 24.89 41.26
C GLU A 549 -1.76 24.34 40.55
N LEU A 550 -0.94 23.51 41.19
CA LEU A 550 0.20 22.83 40.57
C LEU A 550 -0.19 21.70 39.60
N LEU A 551 -1.47 21.28 39.56
CA LEU A 551 -1.98 20.29 38.60
C LEU A 551 -2.29 20.89 37.21
N GLN A 552 -2.22 22.22 37.07
CA GLN A 552 -2.56 22.96 35.84
C GLN A 552 -1.36 23.18 34.94
#